data_AF-A0AAD5HJ06-F1
#
_entry.id   AF-A0AAD5HJ06-F1
#
_cell.length_a   1.000
_cell.length_b   1.000
_cell.length_c   1.000
_cell.angle_alpha   90.00
_cell.angle_beta   90.00
_cell.angle_gamma   90.00
#
_symmetry.space_group_name_H-M   'P 1'
#
loop_
_entity.id
_entity.type
_entity.pdbx_description
1 polymer ?
#
loop_
_entity_poly.entity_id
_entity_poly.type
_entity_poly.pdbx_seq_one_letter_code
_entity_poly.pdbx_strand_id
1 'polypeptide(L)'
;MASYGPICFTKIVGVQDEEDIPPKESVANAVSENPRNGSLTWPPAPNAPGGPLGLAMVTRKFWLAGRDLKIGFKGGSTWQKDKVKKYAPEWCQYANIKFTFVNSGEVDILISFNPGGGSWSYLGTDSSWFSSQNRPSMNLGWINDNTSEDEIKGVILHEFGHAIGAIHEHESPVANIPWNKEQVYKDLGGPPNHWDRPTVDNNMFTLYSLDETQASDFDPDSVMLYFFPASWTTNGKGTKQNNSLSATDKAYAKFSYPADAFDAGQFNTIEVRPWDKPQANNDKVIYYQKKYDAVPEIPLGITSLDISNDANIRISATANDLTTEKFKASLQSWADTTLYSASMTFLEKSSRFSYMQTGIWNTQETRPWNQPQLTQSKRINFKTPFNSPPKVITWLQALDMDKNKNWRIKVYPTDIDANGFTIHADSWADSVLYSAGVTWLAYPPDQQGVTSGKFGTSDIRPWDKPQHENSGVFNFQQPFSKAPKIIMAIDTLDYDHSKNLRVRLSTSSVTNTGITWHLQSWWDSVMYAAGASFFAWT
;
A
#
# COMPACT_ATOMS: atom_id res chain seq x y z
N MET A 1 -26.46 26.53 -26.00
CA MET A 1 -25.10 26.08 -25.63
C MET A 1 -25.17 25.65 -24.18
N ALA A 2 -25.42 24.37 -23.91
CA ALA A 2 -25.29 23.85 -22.56
C ALA A 2 -23.78 23.70 -22.32
N SER A 3 -23.21 24.58 -21.51
CA SER A 3 -21.83 24.49 -21.05
C SER A 3 -21.67 23.15 -20.34
N TYR A 4 -20.78 22.30 -20.82
CA TYR A 4 -20.38 21.10 -20.10
C TYR A 4 -19.94 21.55 -18.70
N GLY A 5 -20.52 20.94 -17.66
CA GLY A 5 -20.23 21.29 -16.27
C GLY A 5 -18.73 21.23 -15.99
N PRO A 6 -18.25 21.97 -14.99
CA PRO A 6 -16.82 22.01 -14.70
C PRO A 6 -16.25 20.62 -14.39
N ILE A 7 -15.19 20.24 -15.11
CA ILE A 7 -14.47 18.96 -14.91
C ILE A 7 -13.24 19.21 -14.03
N CYS A 8 -13.21 18.56 -12.86
CA CYS A 8 -12.08 18.52 -11.92
C CYS A 8 -10.86 17.92 -12.60
N PHE A 9 -9.66 18.16 -12.08
CA PHE A 9 -8.48 17.35 -12.39
C PHE A 9 -7.65 17.10 -11.14
N THR A 10 -7.20 15.86 -10.95
CA THR A 10 -6.17 15.57 -9.95
C THR A 10 -4.82 15.94 -10.54
N LYS A 11 -3.99 16.65 -9.78
CA LYS A 11 -2.57 16.74 -10.11
C LYS A 11 -1.88 15.46 -9.63
N ILE A 12 -1.72 14.49 -10.54
CA ILE A 12 -1.00 13.24 -10.30
C ILE A 12 0.46 13.44 -10.72
N VAL A 13 1.39 13.12 -9.82
CA VAL A 13 2.84 13.23 -10.07
C VAL A 13 3.23 12.41 -11.30
N GLY A 14 3.93 13.04 -12.25
CA GLY A 14 4.53 12.35 -13.41
C GLY A 14 4.05 12.81 -14.78
N VAL A 15 3.14 13.79 -14.84
CA VAL A 15 2.68 14.40 -16.10
C VAL A 15 3.12 15.86 -16.13
N GLN A 16 4.35 16.08 -16.61
CA GLN A 16 4.98 17.36 -16.98
C GLN A 16 4.50 18.63 -16.25
N ASP A 17 5.28 19.10 -15.27
CA ASP A 17 5.68 20.50 -15.13
C ASP A 17 6.89 20.60 -14.19
N GLU A 18 7.75 21.62 -14.35
CA GLU A 18 8.89 21.93 -13.46
C GLU A 18 8.45 22.30 -12.01
N GLU A 19 7.14 22.25 -11.72
CA GLU A 19 6.49 22.65 -10.47
C GLU A 19 6.08 21.49 -9.54
N ASP A 20 6.27 20.24 -9.98
CA ASP A 20 5.87 19.03 -9.25
C ASP A 20 6.83 18.66 -8.10
N ILE A 21 6.29 18.00 -7.07
CA ILE A 21 7.10 17.37 -6.03
C ILE A 21 8.02 16.32 -6.68
N PRO A 22 9.34 16.35 -6.44
CA PRO A 22 10.19 15.34 -7.04
C PRO A 22 9.80 13.95 -6.50
N PRO A 23 9.69 12.91 -7.35
CA PRO A 23 9.02 11.66 -6.97
C PRO A 23 9.62 10.94 -5.76
N LYS A 24 10.94 11.10 -5.56
CA LYS A 24 11.65 10.53 -4.42
C LYS A 24 11.14 11.11 -3.10
N GLU A 25 10.95 12.42 -3.05
CA GLU A 25 10.41 13.16 -1.91
C GLU A 25 8.95 12.77 -1.68
N SER A 26 8.15 12.64 -2.74
CA SER A 26 6.75 12.19 -2.62
C SER A 26 6.62 10.80 -2.01
N VAL A 27 7.48 9.84 -2.38
CA VAL A 27 7.47 8.49 -1.77
C VAL A 27 7.95 8.54 -0.33
N ALA A 28 9.05 9.25 -0.06
CA ALA A 28 9.62 9.34 1.28
C ALA A 28 8.62 9.99 2.26
N ASN A 29 7.96 11.09 1.85
CA ASN A 29 6.95 11.76 2.66
C ASN A 29 5.75 10.85 2.94
N ALA A 30 5.24 10.14 1.92
CA ALA A 30 4.10 9.24 2.09
C ALA A 30 4.41 8.09 3.05
N VAL A 31 5.57 7.43 2.90
CA VAL A 31 5.96 6.29 3.75
C VAL A 31 6.32 6.76 5.16
N SER A 32 6.98 7.91 5.29
CA SER A 32 7.31 8.51 6.59
C SER A 32 6.05 8.91 7.38
N GLU A 33 5.05 9.49 6.70
CA GLU A 33 3.76 9.83 7.32
C GLU A 33 2.99 8.56 7.70
N ASN A 34 2.86 7.60 6.79
CA ASN A 34 2.13 6.36 7.02
C ASN A 34 2.88 5.16 6.39
N PRO A 35 3.53 4.31 7.21
CA PRO A 35 4.29 3.16 6.73
C PRO A 35 3.47 2.17 5.89
N ARG A 36 2.14 2.11 6.10
CA ARG A 36 1.23 1.27 5.29
C ARG A 36 1.25 1.66 3.82
N ASN A 37 1.61 2.90 3.47
CA ASN A 37 1.77 3.31 2.08
C ASN A 37 2.83 2.48 1.32
N GLY A 38 3.79 1.88 2.03
CA GLY A 38 4.78 0.97 1.45
C GLY A 38 4.25 -0.43 1.13
N SER A 39 3.19 -0.89 1.79
CA SER A 39 2.57 -2.21 1.57
C SER A 39 1.20 -2.16 0.91
N LEU A 40 0.64 -0.97 0.76
CA LEU A 40 -0.55 -0.71 -0.02
C LEU A 40 -0.12 -0.17 -1.37
N THR A 41 -0.47 -0.89 -2.43
CA THR A 41 -0.16 -0.50 -3.81
C THR A 41 -1.43 -0.26 -4.60
N TRP A 42 -1.20 0.23 -5.80
CA TRP A 42 -2.16 0.19 -6.89
C TRP A 42 -1.67 -0.91 -7.82
N PRO A 43 -2.59 -1.60 -8.52
CA PRO A 43 -2.16 -2.44 -9.61
C PRO A 43 -1.35 -1.57 -10.60
N PRO A 44 -0.14 -2.00 -10.97
CA PRO A 44 0.84 -1.21 -11.71
C PRO A 44 0.48 -1.13 -13.20
N ALA A 45 0.51 0.10 -13.79
CA ALA A 45 0.42 0.35 -15.25
C ALA A 45 1.25 -0.70 -16.05
N PRO A 46 0.76 -1.43 -17.09
CA PRO A 46 1.57 -2.41 -17.83
C PRO A 46 2.72 -1.74 -18.58
N ASN A 47 2.77 -0.40 -18.58
CA ASN A 47 3.78 0.42 -19.20
C ASN A 47 4.41 1.44 -18.23
N ALA A 48 4.33 1.24 -16.90
CA ALA A 48 5.04 2.11 -15.96
C ALA A 48 6.55 2.09 -16.30
N PRO A 49 7.16 3.23 -16.67
CA PRO A 49 8.55 3.23 -17.09
C PRO A 49 9.42 2.78 -15.93
N GLY A 50 10.19 1.70 -16.15
CA GLY A 50 11.22 1.19 -15.25
C GLY A 50 12.43 2.13 -15.10
N GLY A 51 12.18 3.43 -14.87
CA GLY A 51 13.18 4.43 -14.50
C GLY A 51 13.42 4.45 -12.98
N PRO A 52 14.14 5.45 -12.41
CA PRO A 52 14.55 5.58 -10.99
C PRO A 52 13.44 5.41 -9.91
N LEU A 53 12.21 5.19 -10.37
CA LEU A 53 10.92 5.04 -9.73
C LEU A 53 10.50 3.58 -9.49
N GLY A 54 11.38 2.58 -9.60
CA GLY A 54 11.04 1.19 -9.22
C GLY A 54 10.52 1.04 -7.78
N LEU A 55 10.94 1.93 -6.87
CA LEU A 55 10.39 2.11 -5.51
C LEU A 55 9.16 3.04 -5.46
N ALA A 56 8.96 3.85 -6.49
CA ALA A 56 7.85 4.78 -6.67
C ALA A 56 6.72 4.23 -7.55
N MET A 57 6.74 2.93 -7.87
CA MET A 57 5.55 2.24 -8.38
C MET A 57 4.47 2.25 -7.29
N VAL A 58 3.64 3.29 -7.40
CA VAL A 58 2.36 3.56 -6.75
C VAL A 58 2.29 3.18 -5.26
N THR A 59 3.15 3.81 -4.45
CA THR A 59 2.85 3.92 -3.01
C THR A 59 1.56 4.71 -2.83
N ARG A 60 0.64 4.22 -1.99
CA ARG A 60 -0.52 5.02 -1.60
C ARG A 60 -0.05 6.32 -0.93
N LYS A 61 -0.90 7.34 -0.92
CA LYS A 61 -0.60 8.65 -0.34
C LYS A 61 -1.48 8.93 0.88
N PHE A 62 -1.85 7.88 1.62
CA PHE A 62 -2.73 8.05 2.76
C PHE A 62 -2.02 8.75 3.91
N TRP A 63 -2.74 9.62 4.60
CA TRP A 63 -2.31 10.10 5.91
C TRP A 63 -2.29 8.95 6.93
N LEU A 64 -1.63 9.13 8.06
CA LEU A 64 -1.74 8.15 9.15
C LEU A 64 -3.17 8.15 9.73
N ALA A 65 -3.74 6.98 9.97
CA ALA A 65 -5.02 6.89 10.66
C ALA A 65 -4.93 7.53 12.06
N GLY A 66 -5.92 8.33 12.42
CA GLY A 66 -5.98 9.14 13.63
C GLY A 66 -5.43 10.56 13.47
N ARG A 67 -4.86 10.93 12.32
CA ARG A 67 -4.30 12.28 12.08
C ARG A 67 -5.36 13.36 12.20
N ASP A 68 -4.96 14.45 12.85
CA ASP A 68 -5.64 15.74 12.81
C ASP A 68 -4.95 16.64 11.77
N LEU A 69 -5.62 16.81 10.63
CA LEU A 69 -5.10 17.55 9.49
C LEU A 69 -5.53 19.02 9.61
N LYS A 70 -4.53 19.90 9.68
CA LYS A 70 -4.73 21.35 9.74
C LYS A 70 -5.00 21.89 8.35
N ILE A 71 -6.09 22.64 8.20
CA ILE A 71 -6.53 23.19 6.93
C ILE A 71 -6.52 24.72 6.99
N GLY A 72 -5.82 25.33 6.05
CA GLY A 72 -5.77 26.79 5.87
C GLY A 72 -6.48 27.24 4.60
N PHE A 73 -6.78 28.54 4.53
CA PHE A 73 -7.35 29.19 3.36
C PHE A 73 -6.47 30.34 2.88
N LYS A 74 -6.14 30.34 1.59
CA LYS A 74 -5.44 31.42 0.89
C LYS A 74 -6.45 32.20 0.04
N GLY A 75 -7.03 33.25 0.64
CA GLY A 75 -8.13 34.01 0.04
C GLY A 75 -9.50 33.41 0.35
N GLY A 76 -10.47 33.62 -0.55
CA GLY A 76 -11.85 33.15 -0.41
C GLY A 76 -12.75 33.99 0.50
N SER A 77 -14.02 34.11 0.14
CA SER A 77 -15.04 34.76 0.96
C SER A 77 -15.37 33.95 2.21
N THR A 78 -15.96 34.58 3.22
CA THR A 78 -16.45 33.87 4.42
C THR A 78 -17.43 32.76 4.04
N TRP A 79 -18.34 33.05 3.10
CA TRP A 79 -19.30 32.07 2.59
C TRP A 79 -18.62 30.86 1.95
N GLN A 80 -17.61 31.06 1.09
CA GLN A 80 -16.86 29.96 0.47
C GLN A 80 -16.21 29.06 1.54
N LYS A 81 -15.54 29.68 2.52
CA LYS A 81 -14.89 28.96 3.64
C LYS A 81 -15.90 28.17 4.46
N ASP A 82 -17.08 28.73 4.71
CA ASP A 82 -18.12 28.08 5.50
C ASP A 82 -18.75 26.88 4.76
N LYS A 83 -18.85 26.93 3.42
CA LYS A 83 -19.22 25.75 2.62
C LYS A 83 -18.21 24.62 2.78
N VAL A 84 -16.91 24.93 2.71
CA VAL A 84 -15.85 23.92 2.91
C VAL A 84 -15.93 23.31 4.30
N LYS A 85 -16.02 24.14 5.35
CA LYS A 85 -16.14 23.68 6.74
C LYS A 85 -17.38 22.83 6.98
N LYS A 86 -18.46 23.05 6.22
CA LYS A 86 -19.70 22.29 6.32
C LYS A 86 -19.59 20.90 5.69
N TYR A 87 -19.03 20.80 4.48
CA TYR A 87 -19.12 19.57 3.68
C TYR A 87 -17.89 18.67 3.77
N ALA A 88 -16.68 19.23 3.83
CA ALA A 88 -15.46 18.42 3.88
C ALA A 88 -15.44 17.39 5.03
N PRO A 89 -15.89 17.71 6.27
CA PRO A 89 -15.88 16.75 7.38
C PRO A 89 -16.77 15.51 7.21
N GLU A 90 -17.58 15.40 6.15
CA GLU A 90 -18.37 14.19 5.86
C GLU A 90 -17.47 12.95 5.69
N TRP A 91 -16.29 13.11 5.08
CA TRP A 91 -15.29 12.03 4.97
C TRP A 91 -14.86 11.49 6.34
N CYS A 92 -14.70 12.36 7.34
CA CYS A 92 -14.27 12.01 8.70
C CYS A 92 -15.27 11.14 9.46
N GLN A 93 -16.49 10.96 8.95
CA GLN A 93 -17.47 10.02 9.52
C GLN A 93 -17.12 8.55 9.18
N TYR A 94 -16.31 8.34 8.14
CA TYR A 94 -15.96 7.02 7.62
C TYR A 94 -14.46 6.77 7.65
N ALA A 95 -13.64 7.81 7.53
CA ALA A 95 -12.20 7.77 7.69
C ALA A 95 -11.81 8.19 9.11
N ASN A 96 -10.94 7.41 9.75
CA ASN A 96 -10.30 7.80 11.01
C ASN A 96 -9.26 8.92 10.78
N ILE A 97 -9.72 10.14 10.50
CA ILE A 97 -8.95 11.38 10.38
C ILE A 97 -9.83 12.54 10.87
N LYS A 98 -9.21 13.68 11.21
CA LYS A 98 -9.91 14.90 11.62
C LYS A 98 -9.45 16.06 10.75
N PHE A 99 -10.36 17.02 10.57
CA PHE A 99 -10.09 18.27 9.87
C PHE A 99 -10.22 19.43 10.84
N THR A 100 -9.11 20.13 11.08
CA THR A 100 -9.05 21.32 11.93
C THR A 100 -8.75 22.54 11.08
N PHE A 101 -9.73 23.43 10.94
CA PHE A 101 -9.57 24.66 10.17
C PHE A 101 -8.90 25.74 11.01
N VAL A 102 -7.75 26.23 10.56
CA VAL A 102 -6.93 27.21 11.27
C VAL A 102 -6.78 28.51 10.46
N ASN A 103 -6.59 29.62 11.17
CA ASN A 103 -6.41 30.94 10.56
C ASN A 103 -4.92 31.34 10.42
N SER A 104 -4.01 30.61 11.05
CA SER A 104 -2.58 30.86 11.05
C SER A 104 -1.80 29.60 11.45
N GLY A 105 -0.48 29.62 11.21
CA GLY A 105 0.42 28.50 11.48
C GLY A 105 0.60 27.56 10.29
N GLU A 106 1.36 26.49 10.52
CA GLU A 106 1.56 25.43 9.53
C GLU A 106 0.27 24.64 9.30
N VAL A 107 0.00 24.35 8.02
CA VAL A 107 -1.18 23.61 7.58
C VAL A 107 -0.77 22.44 6.69
N ASP A 108 -1.51 21.34 6.79
CA ASP A 108 -1.33 20.16 5.95
C ASP A 108 -1.95 20.38 4.57
N ILE A 109 -3.11 21.07 4.52
CA ILE A 109 -3.84 21.41 3.29
C ILE A 109 -4.07 22.92 3.24
N LEU A 110 -3.72 23.56 2.13
CA LEU A 110 -3.90 24.99 1.89
C LEU A 110 -4.80 25.21 0.68
N ILE A 111 -5.98 25.79 0.91
CA ILE A 111 -7.04 25.90 -0.09
C ILE A 111 -7.08 27.31 -0.70
N SER A 112 -7.05 27.42 -2.02
CA SER A 112 -7.37 28.66 -2.76
C SER A 112 -8.74 28.59 -3.45
N PHE A 113 -9.24 29.74 -3.90
CA PHE A 113 -10.54 29.86 -4.58
C PHE A 113 -10.40 30.65 -5.90
N ASN A 114 -9.38 30.35 -6.70
CA ASN A 114 -9.16 31.00 -7.98
C ASN A 114 -10.18 30.48 -9.02
N PRO A 115 -11.15 31.28 -9.48
CA PRO A 115 -12.18 30.81 -10.41
C PRO A 115 -11.63 30.41 -11.78
N GLY A 116 -10.53 31.04 -12.22
CA GLY A 116 -9.86 30.70 -13.48
C GLY A 116 -8.94 29.48 -13.39
N GLY A 117 -8.75 28.91 -12.20
CA GLY A 117 -7.85 27.79 -11.96
C GLY A 117 -8.52 26.41 -11.92
N GLY A 118 -9.83 26.30 -12.19
CA GLY A 118 -10.60 25.07 -12.04
C GLY A 118 -10.75 24.62 -10.58
N SER A 119 -11.22 23.40 -10.33
CA SER A 119 -11.06 22.75 -9.02
C SER A 119 -10.14 21.56 -9.15
N TRP A 120 -9.24 21.42 -8.17
CA TRP A 120 -8.21 20.39 -8.12
C TRP A 120 -7.67 20.24 -6.70
N SER A 121 -7.07 19.09 -6.42
CA SER A 121 -6.27 18.83 -5.22
C SER A 121 -5.08 17.94 -5.55
N TYR A 122 -3.98 18.13 -4.83
CA TYR A 122 -2.93 17.10 -4.77
C TYR A 122 -3.41 15.90 -3.98
N LEU A 123 -2.79 14.76 -4.25
CA LEU A 123 -3.17 13.47 -3.69
C LEU A 123 -2.59 13.29 -2.29
N GLY A 124 -3.46 13.25 -1.28
CA GLY A 124 -3.09 12.79 0.05
C GLY A 124 -1.91 13.57 0.64
N THR A 125 -0.89 12.84 1.10
CA THR A 125 0.34 13.38 1.71
C THR A 125 1.15 14.32 0.82
N ASP A 126 0.94 14.32 -0.50
CA ASP A 126 1.61 15.31 -1.36
C ASP A 126 1.11 16.73 -1.05
N SER A 127 -0.10 16.88 -0.49
CA SER A 127 -0.65 18.17 -0.08
C SER A 127 0.25 18.91 0.91
N SER A 128 0.87 18.21 1.87
CA SER A 128 1.70 18.88 2.90
C SER A 128 2.96 19.49 2.31
N TRP A 129 3.54 18.88 1.27
CA TRP A 129 4.74 19.40 0.62
C TRP A 129 4.50 20.76 -0.05
N PHE A 130 3.35 20.94 -0.69
CA PHE A 130 2.98 22.24 -1.27
C PHE A 130 2.58 23.23 -0.19
N SER A 131 1.77 22.80 0.78
CA SER A 131 1.30 23.64 1.88
C SER A 131 2.46 24.19 2.73
N SER A 132 3.51 23.39 2.99
CA SER A 132 4.70 23.82 3.74
C SER A 132 5.51 24.90 3.02
N GLN A 133 5.34 25.03 1.71
CA GLN A 133 5.91 26.09 0.88
C GLN A 133 4.96 27.27 0.70
N ASN A 134 3.85 27.31 1.46
CA ASN A 134 2.79 28.31 1.34
C ASN A 134 2.17 28.38 -0.08
N ARG A 135 2.25 27.27 -0.83
CA ARG A 135 1.58 27.06 -2.12
C ARG A 135 0.26 26.36 -1.85
N PRO A 136 -0.86 26.78 -2.47
CA PRO A 136 -2.10 26.03 -2.38
C PRO A 136 -1.88 24.57 -2.80
N SER A 137 -2.38 23.64 -2.00
CA SER A 137 -2.43 22.22 -2.33
C SER A 137 -3.79 21.78 -2.86
N MET A 138 -4.77 22.68 -2.82
CA MET A 138 -6.11 22.51 -3.37
C MET A 138 -6.62 23.86 -3.90
N ASN A 139 -7.36 23.85 -4.99
CA ASN A 139 -8.13 24.98 -5.46
C ASN A 139 -9.60 24.59 -5.63
N LEU A 140 -10.50 25.48 -5.21
CA LEU A 140 -11.95 25.32 -5.32
C LEU A 140 -12.53 26.44 -6.19
N GLY A 141 -12.33 26.35 -7.50
CA GLY A 141 -12.70 27.41 -8.45
C GLY A 141 -14.20 27.54 -8.70
N TRP A 142 -15.00 26.51 -8.41
CA TRP A 142 -16.44 26.48 -8.75
C TRP A 142 -17.38 26.72 -7.58
N ILE A 143 -16.84 27.06 -6.42
CA ILE A 143 -17.64 27.42 -5.25
C ILE A 143 -18.00 28.89 -5.38
N ASN A 144 -19.11 29.18 -6.06
CA ASN A 144 -19.62 30.52 -6.32
C ASN A 144 -21.16 30.56 -6.25
N ASP A 145 -21.73 31.77 -6.23
CA ASP A 145 -23.17 31.99 -6.00
C ASP A 145 -24.09 31.44 -7.11
N ASN A 146 -23.54 31.07 -8.26
CA ASN A 146 -24.30 30.50 -9.38
C ASN A 146 -24.30 28.96 -9.41
N THR A 147 -23.55 28.32 -8.51
CA THR A 147 -23.48 26.86 -8.39
C THR A 147 -24.53 26.38 -7.37
N SER A 148 -25.26 25.31 -7.67
CA SER A 148 -26.25 24.78 -6.74
C SER A 148 -25.60 24.24 -5.45
N GLU A 149 -26.37 24.18 -4.35
CA GLU A 149 -25.85 23.69 -3.06
C GLU A 149 -25.33 22.24 -3.17
N ASP A 150 -26.02 21.39 -3.94
CA ASP A 150 -25.64 19.99 -4.13
C ASP A 150 -24.36 19.87 -4.95
N GLU A 151 -24.19 20.67 -6.02
CA GLU A 151 -22.95 20.70 -6.79
C GLU A 151 -21.77 21.24 -5.97
N ILE A 152 -21.99 22.28 -5.15
CA ILE A 152 -20.99 22.78 -4.19
C ILE A 152 -20.54 21.65 -3.25
N LYS A 153 -21.51 20.89 -2.70
CA LYS A 153 -21.22 19.73 -1.87
C LYS A 153 -20.39 18.70 -2.64
N GLY A 154 -20.82 18.33 -3.85
CA GLY A 154 -20.15 17.35 -4.70
C GLY A 154 -18.69 17.71 -4.98
N VAL A 155 -18.43 18.96 -5.42
CA VAL A 155 -17.06 19.45 -5.69
C VAL A 155 -16.20 19.40 -4.44
N ILE A 156 -16.70 19.88 -3.29
CA ILE A 156 -15.92 19.84 -2.04
C ILE A 156 -15.60 18.40 -1.63
N LEU A 157 -16.57 17.48 -1.70
CA LEU A 157 -16.33 16.08 -1.36
C LEU A 157 -15.34 15.42 -2.32
N HIS A 158 -15.41 15.72 -3.61
CA HIS A 158 -14.51 15.21 -4.63
C HIS A 158 -13.06 15.66 -4.38
N GLU A 159 -12.81 16.96 -4.22
CA GLU A 159 -11.45 17.47 -3.95
C GLU A 159 -10.90 16.97 -2.63
N PHE A 160 -11.75 16.88 -1.59
CA PHE A 160 -11.32 16.30 -0.33
C PHE A 160 -11.08 14.79 -0.42
N GLY A 161 -11.73 14.09 -1.35
CA GLY A 161 -11.40 12.70 -1.70
C GLY A 161 -9.95 12.59 -2.16
N HIS A 162 -9.52 13.44 -3.09
CA HIS A 162 -8.11 13.52 -3.50
C HIS A 162 -7.18 13.89 -2.34
N ALA A 163 -7.54 14.91 -1.55
CA ALA A 163 -6.73 15.33 -0.40
C ALA A 163 -6.56 14.23 0.67
N ILE A 164 -7.40 13.19 0.66
CA ILE A 164 -7.27 12.00 1.51
C ILE A 164 -6.82 10.74 0.73
N GLY A 165 -6.35 10.88 -0.51
CA GLY A 165 -5.73 9.79 -1.26
C GLY A 165 -6.69 8.95 -2.11
N ALA A 166 -7.91 9.42 -2.40
CA ALA A 166 -8.78 8.84 -3.43
C ALA A 166 -8.41 9.39 -4.82
N ILE A 167 -8.70 8.60 -5.86
CA ILE A 167 -8.55 8.98 -7.28
C ILE A 167 -9.88 8.91 -7.99
N HIS A 168 -9.90 9.26 -9.27
CA HIS A 168 -11.10 9.14 -10.05
C HIS A 168 -11.50 7.71 -10.36
N GLU A 169 -12.80 7.49 -10.30
CA GLU A 169 -13.44 6.21 -10.59
C GLU A 169 -13.42 5.85 -12.09
N HIS A 170 -13.38 6.86 -12.98
CA HIS A 170 -13.32 6.63 -14.43
C HIS A 170 -11.93 6.23 -14.95
N GLU A 171 -10.88 6.50 -14.16
CA GLU A 171 -9.53 6.00 -14.40
C GLU A 171 -9.37 4.55 -13.93
N SER A 172 -10.45 3.99 -13.36
CA SER A 172 -10.52 2.56 -13.04
C SER A 172 -10.42 1.75 -14.33
N PRO A 173 -9.53 0.75 -14.38
CA PRO A 173 -9.35 -0.06 -15.57
C PRO A 173 -10.60 -0.86 -15.98
N VAL A 174 -11.55 -1.08 -15.06
CA VAL A 174 -12.82 -1.76 -15.33
C VAL A 174 -13.90 -0.85 -15.91
N ALA A 175 -13.67 0.47 -15.95
CA ALA A 175 -14.67 1.43 -16.45
C ALA A 175 -15.00 1.20 -17.93
N ASN A 176 -14.04 0.69 -18.73
CA ASN A 176 -14.14 0.38 -20.16
C ASN A 176 -14.97 1.41 -20.95
N ILE A 177 -14.73 2.69 -20.67
CA ILE A 177 -15.54 3.78 -21.22
C ILE A 177 -15.22 3.88 -22.71
N PRO A 178 -16.21 3.74 -23.61
CA PRO A 178 -15.95 3.72 -25.05
C PRO A 178 -15.84 5.16 -25.57
N TRP A 179 -14.77 5.85 -25.18
CA TRP A 179 -14.54 7.26 -25.42
C TRP A 179 -14.63 7.63 -26.91
N ASN A 180 -15.44 8.64 -27.21
CA ASN A 180 -15.38 9.39 -28.46
C ASN A 180 -14.27 10.44 -28.35
N LYS A 181 -13.01 10.00 -28.45
CA LYS A 181 -11.82 10.82 -28.15
C LYS A 181 -11.81 12.16 -28.90
N GLU A 182 -12.21 12.20 -30.16
CA GLU A 182 -12.23 13.44 -30.94
C GLU A 182 -13.24 14.45 -30.39
N GLN A 183 -14.40 14.00 -29.90
CA GLN A 183 -15.36 14.88 -29.25
C GLN A 183 -14.83 15.39 -27.89
N VAL A 184 -14.15 14.54 -27.13
CA VAL A 184 -13.52 14.91 -25.85
C VAL A 184 -12.40 15.93 -26.08
N TYR A 185 -11.49 15.72 -27.05
CA TYR A 185 -10.45 16.70 -27.41
C TYR A 185 -11.05 18.03 -27.84
N LYS A 186 -12.13 18.01 -28.63
CA LYS A 186 -12.80 19.23 -29.10
C LYS A 186 -13.38 20.03 -27.94
N ASP A 187 -14.03 19.36 -26.99
CA ASP A 187 -14.71 20.04 -25.89
C ASP A 187 -13.70 20.50 -24.82
N LEU A 188 -12.70 19.68 -24.46
CA LEU A 188 -11.66 20.04 -23.48
C LEU A 188 -10.57 20.98 -24.02
N GLY A 189 -10.37 21.02 -25.34
CA GLY A 189 -9.52 22.03 -25.98
C GLY A 189 -10.17 23.41 -26.05
N GLY A 190 -11.48 23.50 -25.80
CA GLY A 190 -12.21 24.75 -25.66
C GLY A 190 -12.16 25.34 -24.23
N PRO A 191 -12.68 26.57 -24.04
CA PRO A 191 -12.87 27.12 -22.70
C PRO A 191 -13.84 26.24 -21.87
N PRO A 192 -13.63 26.12 -20.55
CA PRO A 192 -12.63 26.85 -19.76
C PRO A 192 -11.25 26.18 -19.67
N ASN A 193 -11.11 24.94 -20.13
CA ASN A 193 -9.91 24.11 -19.88
C ASN A 193 -8.74 24.47 -20.80
N HIS A 194 -8.99 24.67 -22.10
CA HIS A 194 -7.95 24.92 -23.10
C HIS A 194 -6.83 23.87 -23.13
N TRP A 195 -7.16 22.61 -22.87
CA TRP A 195 -6.18 21.52 -22.79
C TRP A 195 -5.70 21.10 -24.18
N ASP A 196 -4.40 20.84 -24.29
CA ASP A 196 -3.86 20.17 -25.45
C ASP A 196 -4.18 18.66 -25.41
N ARG A 197 -3.99 17.97 -26.53
CA ARG A 197 -4.30 16.53 -26.63
C ARG A 197 -3.53 15.68 -25.60
N PRO A 198 -2.21 15.89 -25.37
CA PRO A 198 -1.48 15.16 -24.33
C PRO A 198 -2.09 15.33 -22.93
N THR A 199 -2.49 16.54 -22.55
CA THR A 199 -3.16 16.79 -21.26
C THR A 199 -4.48 16.03 -21.18
N VAL A 200 -5.28 16.04 -22.25
CA VAL A 200 -6.53 15.25 -22.32
C VAL A 200 -6.25 13.75 -22.23
N ASP A 201 -5.23 13.25 -22.92
CA ASP A 201 -4.85 11.84 -22.88
C ASP A 201 -4.50 11.39 -21.47
N ASN A 202 -3.71 12.21 -20.77
CA ASN A 202 -3.28 11.93 -19.41
C ASN A 202 -4.42 12.02 -18.39
N ASN A 203 -5.31 13.01 -18.53
CA ASN A 203 -6.35 13.26 -17.53
C ASN A 203 -7.67 12.51 -17.78
N MET A 204 -7.93 12.02 -19.01
CA MET A 204 -9.21 11.41 -19.36
C MET A 204 -9.11 9.96 -19.81
N PHE A 205 -8.01 9.59 -20.47
CA PHE A 205 -7.90 8.28 -21.14
C PHE A 205 -6.84 7.37 -20.51
N THR A 206 -5.97 7.92 -19.67
CA THR A 206 -4.98 7.12 -18.97
C THR A 206 -5.67 6.37 -17.85
N LEU A 207 -5.90 5.08 -18.08
CA LEU A 207 -6.37 4.17 -17.06
C LEU A 207 -5.20 3.78 -16.16
N TYR A 208 -5.41 3.76 -14.85
CA TYR A 208 -4.58 2.91 -13.98
C TYR A 208 -4.79 1.49 -14.43
N SER A 209 -3.76 0.66 -14.44
CA SER A 209 -3.91 -0.59 -15.17
C SER A 209 -4.20 -1.82 -14.34
N LEU A 210 -4.69 -2.79 -15.10
CA LEU A 210 -4.85 -4.21 -14.84
C LEU A 210 -3.46 -4.85 -14.60
N ASP A 211 -3.29 -5.86 -13.75
CA ASP A 211 -4.07 -7.09 -13.82
C ASP A 211 -4.64 -7.61 -12.49
N GLU A 212 -5.91 -7.99 -12.65
CA GLU A 212 -6.80 -8.81 -11.82
C GLU A 212 -6.73 -8.58 -10.34
N THR A 213 -7.63 -7.73 -9.86
CA THR A 213 -8.24 -7.83 -8.55
C THR A 213 -9.32 -6.78 -8.38
N GLN A 214 -10.36 -7.14 -7.64
CA GLN A 214 -11.45 -6.24 -7.31
C GLN A 214 -10.96 -5.05 -6.45
N ALA A 215 -10.37 -4.05 -7.11
CA ALA A 215 -10.88 -2.69 -6.95
C ALA A 215 -12.42 -2.83 -7.04
N SER A 216 -13.15 -2.21 -6.13
CA SER A 216 -14.62 -2.23 -6.20
C SER A 216 -15.09 -2.14 -7.65
N ASP A 217 -16.09 -2.93 -8.04
CA ASP A 217 -16.74 -2.79 -9.36
C ASP A 217 -16.93 -1.29 -9.65
N PHE A 218 -16.69 -0.86 -10.89
CA PHE A 218 -16.88 0.53 -11.32
C PHE A 218 -18.13 1.11 -10.65
N ASP A 219 -17.95 2.12 -9.81
CA ASP A 219 -19.03 2.69 -9.03
C ASP A 219 -19.64 3.90 -9.76
N PRO A 220 -20.78 3.73 -10.48
CA PRO A 220 -21.43 4.83 -11.17
C PRO A 220 -21.94 5.92 -10.21
N ASP A 221 -22.00 5.65 -8.91
CA ASP A 221 -22.48 6.54 -7.86
C ASP A 221 -21.35 7.19 -7.06
N SER A 222 -20.06 6.85 -7.32
CA SER A 222 -18.92 7.42 -6.59
C SER A 222 -18.84 8.93 -6.78
N VAL A 223 -18.57 9.66 -5.69
CA VAL A 223 -18.28 11.10 -5.78
C VAL A 223 -17.01 11.37 -6.57
N MET A 224 -16.11 10.38 -6.69
CA MET A 224 -14.87 10.47 -7.45
C MET A 224 -15.06 10.22 -8.96
N LEU A 225 -16.27 9.87 -9.41
CA LEU A 225 -16.58 9.73 -10.82
C LEU A 225 -16.81 11.09 -11.48
N TYR A 226 -16.10 11.37 -12.58
CA TYR A 226 -16.40 12.55 -13.39
C TYR A 226 -17.75 12.45 -14.04
N PHE A 227 -18.44 13.59 -14.07
CA PHE A 227 -19.49 13.83 -15.04
C PHE A 227 -18.88 13.98 -16.43
N PHE A 228 -19.34 13.16 -17.37
CA PHE A 228 -19.12 13.37 -18.80
C PHE A 228 -20.42 13.12 -19.57
N PRO A 229 -20.71 13.92 -20.60
CA PRO A 229 -21.94 13.80 -21.37
C PRO A 229 -21.93 12.56 -22.28
N ALA A 230 -23.12 12.13 -22.70
CA ALA A 230 -23.30 11.05 -23.67
C ALA A 230 -22.55 11.29 -25.01
N SER A 231 -22.32 12.54 -25.40
CA SER A 231 -21.56 12.88 -26.62
C SER A 231 -20.09 12.45 -26.55
N TRP A 232 -19.54 12.29 -25.34
CA TRP A 232 -18.16 11.88 -25.12
C TRP A 232 -17.94 10.38 -25.23
N THR A 233 -18.99 9.61 -25.46
CA THR A 233 -18.91 8.16 -25.67
C THR A 233 -19.52 7.76 -27.00
N THR A 234 -18.97 6.69 -27.59
CA THR A 234 -19.45 6.16 -28.88
C THR A 234 -20.77 5.41 -28.75
N ASN A 235 -21.17 5.04 -27.53
CA ASN A 235 -22.44 4.35 -27.24
C ASN A 235 -23.56 5.30 -26.76
N GLY A 236 -23.30 6.61 -26.70
CA GLY A 236 -24.28 7.61 -26.26
C GLY A 236 -24.64 7.51 -24.76
N LYS A 237 -23.79 6.92 -23.93
CA LYS A 237 -23.98 6.85 -22.48
C LYS A 237 -22.95 7.72 -21.76
N GLY A 238 -23.42 8.75 -21.07
CA GLY A 238 -22.60 9.56 -20.16
C GLY A 238 -22.71 9.09 -18.71
N THR A 239 -22.11 9.83 -17.81
CA THR A 239 -22.29 9.69 -16.36
C THR A 239 -23.19 10.79 -15.81
N LYS A 240 -23.56 10.68 -14.54
CA LYS A 240 -24.32 11.71 -13.82
C LYS A 240 -23.40 12.43 -12.85
N GLN A 241 -23.78 13.66 -12.49
CA GLN A 241 -23.13 14.38 -11.40
C GLN A 241 -23.44 13.68 -10.07
N ASN A 242 -22.40 13.26 -9.33
CA ASN A 242 -22.53 12.64 -8.02
C ASN A 242 -22.19 13.66 -6.93
N ASN A 243 -23.14 13.94 -6.04
CA ASN A 243 -23.04 15.01 -5.05
C ASN A 243 -22.98 14.48 -3.60
N SER A 244 -22.75 13.18 -3.41
CA SER A 244 -22.70 12.54 -2.09
C SER A 244 -21.84 11.28 -2.13
N LEU A 245 -21.29 10.89 -0.97
CA LEU A 245 -20.46 9.69 -0.85
C LEU A 245 -21.30 8.41 -1.08
N SER A 246 -20.84 7.56 -2.00
CA SER A 246 -21.43 6.25 -2.27
C SER A 246 -21.15 5.25 -1.14
N ALA A 247 -21.69 4.03 -1.24
CA ALA A 247 -21.34 2.96 -0.32
C ALA A 247 -19.87 2.53 -0.46
N THR A 248 -19.36 2.54 -1.69
CA THR A 248 -17.98 2.20 -2.04
C THR A 248 -17.01 3.26 -1.54
N ASP A 249 -17.31 4.55 -1.72
CA ASP A 249 -16.50 5.67 -1.20
C ASP A 249 -16.29 5.52 0.33
N LYS A 250 -17.37 5.20 1.04
CA LYS A 250 -17.36 4.98 2.51
C LYS A 250 -16.54 3.76 2.90
N ALA A 251 -16.61 2.68 2.13
CA ALA A 251 -15.81 1.48 2.36
C ALA A 251 -14.32 1.73 2.11
N TYR A 252 -14.00 2.44 1.04
CA TYR A 252 -12.64 2.87 0.70
C TYR A 252 -12.04 3.75 1.80
N ALA A 253 -12.80 4.74 2.31
CA ALA A 253 -12.40 5.57 3.43
C ALA A 253 -12.06 4.76 4.69
N LYS A 254 -12.90 3.77 5.05
CA LYS A 254 -12.67 2.89 6.20
C LYS A 254 -11.43 2.00 6.04
N PHE A 255 -11.19 1.49 4.82
CA PHE A 255 -10.02 0.68 4.50
C PHE A 255 -8.72 1.49 4.57
N SER A 256 -8.76 2.69 4.01
CA SER A 256 -7.64 3.64 3.98
C SER A 256 -7.29 4.08 5.41
N TYR A 257 -8.32 4.44 6.19
CA TYR A 257 -8.20 5.01 7.53
C TYR A 257 -9.00 4.21 8.58
N PRO A 258 -8.52 3.02 8.97
CA PRO A 258 -9.22 2.17 9.94
C PRO A 258 -9.26 2.81 11.33
N ALA A 259 -10.38 2.60 12.04
CA ALA A 259 -10.55 3.06 13.43
C ALA A 259 -9.63 2.31 14.41
N ASP A 260 -9.40 1.02 14.17
CA ASP A 260 -8.57 0.17 15.01
C ASP A 260 -7.17 0.05 14.39
N ALA A 261 -6.28 1.01 14.60
CA ALA A 261 -4.91 0.91 14.08
C ALA A 261 -3.95 0.12 15.00
N PHE A 262 -4.48 -0.48 16.07
CA PHE A 262 -3.73 -1.25 17.08
C PHE A 262 -3.46 -2.69 16.61
N ASP A 263 -2.60 -3.40 17.34
CA ASP A 263 -2.34 -4.85 17.25
C ASP A 263 -1.40 -5.32 16.11
N ALA A 264 -1.02 -4.46 15.16
CA ALA A 264 -0.06 -4.79 14.10
C ALA A 264 0.49 -3.53 13.43
N GLY A 265 1.62 -3.66 12.73
CA GLY A 265 2.21 -2.55 11.99
C GLY A 265 3.29 -2.96 11.01
N GLN A 266 4.01 -1.96 10.52
CA GLN A 266 5.07 -2.10 9.54
C GLN A 266 6.24 -1.17 9.85
N PHE A 267 7.40 -1.55 9.34
CA PHE A 267 8.59 -0.71 9.32
C PHE A 267 9.27 -0.83 7.95
N ASN A 268 9.62 0.31 7.37
CA ASN A 268 10.32 0.46 6.12
C ASN A 268 11.57 1.32 6.35
N THR A 269 12.72 0.89 5.81
CA THR A 269 13.98 1.64 5.96
C THR A 269 13.91 3.06 5.40
N ILE A 270 13.01 3.31 4.44
CA ILE A 270 12.81 4.64 3.83
C ILE A 270 12.28 5.66 4.85
N GLU A 271 11.64 5.21 5.93
CA GLU A 271 11.17 6.07 7.02
C GLU A 271 12.29 6.74 7.80
N VAL A 272 13.49 6.14 7.81
CA VAL A 272 14.63 6.61 8.62
C VAL A 272 15.79 7.10 7.76
N ARG A 273 15.76 6.84 6.45
CA ARG A 273 16.73 7.35 5.49
C ARG A 273 16.23 7.25 4.03
N PRO A 274 16.76 8.07 3.12
CA PRO A 274 16.55 7.87 1.69
C PRO A 274 17.08 6.50 1.20
N TRP A 275 16.43 5.92 0.18
CA TRP A 275 16.81 4.64 -0.40
C TRP A 275 18.18 4.68 -1.11
N ASP A 276 18.56 5.83 -1.68
CA ASP A 276 19.82 6.06 -2.39
C ASP A 276 21.01 6.36 -1.46
N LYS A 277 20.79 6.31 -0.15
CA LYS A 277 21.81 6.40 0.89
C LYS A 277 21.82 5.12 1.72
N PRO A 278 22.20 3.96 1.13
CA PRO A 278 22.12 2.67 1.81
C PRO A 278 22.90 2.66 3.13
N GLN A 279 22.33 2.02 4.15
CA GLN A 279 22.94 1.84 5.46
C GLN A 279 22.69 0.43 5.97
N ALA A 280 23.70 -0.12 6.65
CA ALA A 280 23.64 -1.44 7.26
C ALA A 280 22.59 -1.51 8.37
N ASN A 281 22.58 -0.53 9.28
CA ASN A 281 21.68 -0.50 10.43
C ASN A 281 20.52 0.46 10.19
N ASN A 282 19.29 -0.04 10.30
CA ASN A 282 18.07 0.76 10.10
C ASN A 282 17.12 0.45 11.26
N ASP A 283 17.04 1.37 12.22
CA ASP A 283 16.28 1.18 13.45
C ASP A 283 15.20 2.25 13.60
N LYS A 284 14.01 1.87 14.06
CA LYS A 284 12.94 2.79 14.45
C LYS A 284 12.30 2.34 15.75
N VAL A 285 12.13 3.27 16.69
CA VAL A 285 11.33 3.02 17.90
C VAL A 285 9.86 3.10 17.51
N ILE A 286 9.13 2.01 17.72
CA ILE A 286 7.70 1.93 17.50
C ILE A 286 7.00 1.96 18.85
N TYR A 287 6.16 2.95 19.05
CA TYR A 287 5.30 3.08 20.22
C TYR A 287 3.97 2.39 19.96
N TYR A 288 3.55 1.55 20.90
CA TYR A 288 2.20 1.00 20.84
C TYR A 288 1.20 2.13 21.06
N GLN A 289 0.10 2.09 20.32
CA GLN A 289 -0.95 3.10 20.47
C GLN A 289 -1.65 3.00 21.83
N LYS A 290 -1.53 1.86 22.53
CA LYS A 290 -1.93 1.68 23.93
C LYS A 290 -0.84 0.96 24.71
N LYS A 291 -0.76 1.25 26.01
CA LYS A 291 0.05 0.47 26.94
C LYS A 291 -0.56 -0.93 27.10
N TYR A 292 0.26 -1.97 26.99
CA TYR A 292 -0.13 -3.34 27.27
C TYR A 292 0.10 -3.73 28.73
N ASP A 293 -0.69 -4.68 29.24
CA ASP A 293 -0.54 -5.21 30.60
C ASP A 293 0.72 -6.08 30.75
N ALA A 294 1.17 -6.68 29.66
CA ALA A 294 2.39 -7.47 29.57
C ALA A 294 3.12 -7.16 28.25
N VAL A 295 4.44 -7.39 28.21
CA VAL A 295 5.24 -7.20 27.00
C VAL A 295 4.71 -8.14 25.91
N PRO A 296 4.17 -7.63 24.78
CA PRO A 296 3.66 -8.47 23.71
C PRO A 296 4.82 -9.17 22.99
N GLU A 297 4.58 -10.38 22.48
CA GLU A 297 5.49 -10.99 21.52
C GLU A 297 5.31 -10.30 20.16
N ILE A 298 6.39 -10.14 19.39
CA ILE A 298 6.38 -9.42 18.11
C ILE A 298 6.81 -10.35 16.97
N PRO A 299 5.95 -11.30 16.53
CA PRO A 299 6.25 -12.03 15.31
C PRO A 299 6.20 -11.09 14.11
N LEU A 300 7.18 -11.25 13.24
CA LEU A 300 7.44 -10.35 12.13
C LEU A 300 7.96 -11.12 10.90
N GLY A 301 7.90 -10.48 9.75
CA GLY A 301 8.44 -11.04 8.51
C GLY A 301 8.74 -9.97 7.48
N ILE A 302 9.68 -10.26 6.58
CA ILE A 302 10.11 -9.37 5.52
C ILE A 302 9.01 -9.25 4.46
N THR A 303 8.74 -8.02 4.02
CA THR A 303 7.71 -7.68 3.03
C THR A 303 8.29 -7.10 1.74
N SER A 304 9.48 -6.50 1.78
CA SER A 304 10.17 -6.06 0.57
C SER A 304 11.68 -6.05 0.73
N LEU A 305 12.39 -6.21 -0.37
CA LEU A 305 13.85 -6.14 -0.45
C LEU A 305 14.26 -5.40 -1.74
N ASP A 306 15.25 -4.53 -1.63
CA ASP A 306 16.06 -3.99 -2.73
C ASP A 306 17.53 -4.05 -2.29
N ILE A 307 18.24 -5.09 -2.76
CA ILE A 307 19.60 -5.42 -2.35
C ILE A 307 20.48 -5.58 -3.60
N SER A 308 21.64 -4.92 -3.61
CA SER A 308 22.64 -5.08 -4.69
C SER A 308 23.11 -6.52 -4.80
N ASN A 309 23.39 -6.97 -6.03
CA ASN A 309 24.00 -8.27 -6.30
C ASN A 309 25.54 -8.28 -6.17
N ASP A 310 26.18 -7.16 -5.84
CA ASP A 310 27.64 -7.08 -5.70
C ASP A 310 28.20 -7.91 -4.53
N ALA A 311 27.34 -8.23 -3.56
CA ALA A 311 27.63 -8.96 -2.33
C ALA A 311 26.56 -10.03 -2.09
N ASN A 312 26.78 -10.92 -1.12
CA ASN A 312 25.74 -11.89 -0.74
C ASN A 312 24.49 -11.14 -0.26
N ILE A 313 23.33 -11.76 -0.44
CA ILE A 313 22.09 -11.23 0.10
C ILE A 313 22.08 -11.49 1.60
N ARG A 314 22.27 -10.43 2.39
CA ARG A 314 22.32 -10.51 3.86
C ARG A 314 21.38 -9.51 4.50
N ILE A 315 20.35 -10.00 5.18
CA ILE A 315 19.40 -9.16 5.89
C ILE A 315 18.77 -9.90 7.07
N SER A 316 18.48 -9.16 8.14
CA SER A 316 17.75 -9.64 9.32
C SER A 316 16.73 -8.60 9.75
N ALA A 317 15.49 -9.04 9.99
CA ALA A 317 14.42 -8.24 10.56
C ALA A 317 14.25 -8.61 12.04
N THR A 318 14.30 -7.67 12.97
CA THR A 318 14.21 -7.97 14.41
C THR A 318 13.36 -6.95 15.17
N ALA A 319 12.80 -7.39 16.30
CA ALA A 319 12.21 -6.55 17.30
C ALA A 319 13.05 -6.68 18.58
N ASN A 320 13.62 -5.57 19.05
CA ASN A 320 14.49 -5.51 20.22
C ASN A 320 13.90 -4.53 21.24
N ASP A 321 14.47 -4.49 22.46
CA ASP A 321 14.12 -3.51 23.49
C ASP A 321 12.60 -3.44 23.80
N LEU A 322 11.93 -4.60 23.80
CA LEU A 322 10.49 -4.69 23.99
C LEU A 322 10.10 -4.27 25.41
N THR A 323 9.10 -3.40 25.52
CA THR A 323 8.45 -3.02 26.77
C THR A 323 6.93 -3.17 26.62
N THR A 324 6.17 -2.71 27.61
CA THR A 324 4.70 -2.62 27.52
C THR A 324 4.21 -1.43 26.71
N GLU A 325 5.11 -0.54 26.26
CA GLU A 325 4.76 0.72 25.60
C GLU A 325 5.42 0.88 24.22
N LYS A 326 6.50 0.13 23.95
CA LYS A 326 7.26 0.25 22.70
C LYS A 326 8.13 -0.97 22.42
N PHE A 327 8.71 -0.99 21.23
CA PHE A 327 9.85 -1.82 20.87
C PHE A 327 10.71 -1.09 19.83
N LYS A 328 11.93 -1.58 19.57
CA LYS A 328 12.80 -1.12 18.49
C LYS A 328 12.72 -2.11 17.33
N ALA A 329 12.12 -1.66 16.23
CA ALA A 329 12.12 -2.34 14.94
C ALA A 329 13.47 -2.14 14.25
N SER A 330 14.06 -3.22 13.73
CA SER A 330 15.39 -3.18 13.11
C SER A 330 15.42 -4.01 11.82
N LEU A 331 15.86 -3.41 10.72
CA LEU A 331 16.21 -4.08 9.46
C LEU A 331 17.71 -3.89 9.22
N GLN A 332 18.48 -4.96 9.37
CA GLN A 332 19.94 -4.89 9.37
C GLN A 332 20.53 -5.73 8.25
N SER A 333 21.38 -5.13 7.42
CA SER A 333 22.34 -5.84 6.56
C SER A 333 23.72 -5.81 7.20
N TRP A 334 24.63 -6.68 6.73
CA TRP A 334 25.99 -6.72 7.26
C TRP A 334 27.03 -7.05 6.17
N ALA A 335 28.30 -6.99 6.58
CA ALA A 335 29.46 -7.11 5.71
C ALA A 335 29.43 -6.08 4.56
N ASP A 336 29.60 -6.54 3.33
CA ASP A 336 29.65 -5.76 2.09
C ASP A 336 28.27 -5.57 1.42
N THR A 337 27.19 -5.99 2.09
CA THR A 337 25.84 -5.97 1.53
C THR A 337 25.28 -4.55 1.43
N THR A 338 25.01 -4.11 0.20
CA THR A 338 24.34 -2.83 -0.06
C THR A 338 22.82 -3.01 -0.03
N LEU A 339 22.18 -2.53 1.04
CA LEU A 339 20.74 -2.56 1.24
C LEU A 339 20.13 -1.20 0.86
N TYR A 340 19.60 -1.08 -0.37
CA TYR A 340 18.94 0.15 -0.82
C TYR A 340 17.64 0.38 -0.04
N SER A 341 16.79 -0.63 0.08
CA SER A 341 15.61 -0.58 0.94
C SER A 341 15.14 -1.96 1.39
N ALA A 342 14.40 -1.99 2.50
CA ALA A 342 13.62 -3.15 2.91
C ALA A 342 12.41 -2.71 3.72
N SER A 343 11.44 -3.62 3.84
CA SER A 343 10.33 -3.47 4.78
C SER A 343 10.01 -4.77 5.49
N MET A 344 9.37 -4.65 6.65
CA MET A 344 8.79 -5.76 7.40
C MET A 344 7.39 -5.40 7.91
N THR A 345 6.60 -6.43 8.18
CA THR A 345 5.38 -6.33 8.99
C THR A 345 5.58 -7.03 10.33
N PHE A 346 4.78 -6.66 11.33
CA PHE A 346 4.76 -7.30 12.63
C PHE A 346 3.34 -7.35 13.23
N LEU A 347 3.10 -8.34 14.08
CA LEU A 347 1.91 -8.45 14.94
C LEU A 347 2.30 -8.08 16.37
N GLU A 348 1.47 -7.30 17.06
CA GLU A 348 1.59 -7.08 18.50
C GLU A 348 0.81 -8.18 19.23
N LYS A 349 1.41 -9.37 19.35
CA LYS A 349 0.76 -10.56 19.92
C LYS A 349 0.61 -10.42 21.44
N SER A 350 -0.44 -9.71 21.83
CA SER A 350 -0.89 -9.48 23.20
C SER A 350 -1.86 -10.57 23.69
N SER A 351 -2.49 -10.36 24.85
CA SER A 351 -3.53 -11.24 25.41
C SER A 351 -4.72 -11.48 24.46
N ARG A 352 -4.98 -10.54 23.52
CA ARG A 352 -5.96 -10.70 22.44
C ARG A 352 -5.67 -11.92 21.56
N PHE A 353 -4.40 -12.29 21.42
CA PHE A 353 -3.94 -13.45 20.63
C PHE A 353 -3.41 -14.56 21.54
N SER A 354 -4.02 -14.73 22.72
CA SER A 354 -3.63 -15.77 23.69
C SER A 354 -3.85 -17.20 23.18
N TYR A 355 -4.75 -17.38 22.20
CA TYR A 355 -4.95 -18.66 21.50
C TYR A 355 -3.79 -19.04 20.56
N MET A 356 -2.92 -18.09 20.22
CA MET A 356 -1.82 -18.29 19.27
C MET A 356 -0.50 -18.58 19.99
N GLN A 357 0.33 -19.40 19.38
CA GLN A 357 1.75 -19.58 19.74
C GLN A 357 2.63 -19.11 18.59
N THR A 358 3.83 -18.63 18.90
CA THR A 358 4.75 -18.08 17.91
C THR A 358 6.20 -18.38 18.30
N GLY A 359 7.11 -18.28 17.34
CA GLY A 359 8.54 -18.31 17.58
C GLY A 359 9.36 -17.99 16.34
N ILE A 360 10.68 -17.96 16.51
CA ILE A 360 11.65 -17.83 15.42
C ILE A 360 12.57 -19.04 15.50
N TRP A 361 12.89 -19.61 14.35
CA TRP A 361 13.94 -20.61 14.19
C TRP A 361 14.98 -20.09 13.21
N ASN A 362 16.27 -20.23 13.53
CA ASN A 362 17.34 -20.00 12.58
C ASN A 362 18.00 -21.32 12.19
N THR A 363 18.30 -21.50 10.91
CA THR A 363 19.02 -22.68 10.41
C THR A 363 20.36 -22.90 11.13
N GLN A 364 20.98 -21.83 11.63
CA GLN A 364 22.22 -21.88 12.40
C GLN A 364 22.09 -22.62 13.74
N GLU A 365 20.87 -22.83 14.24
CA GLU A 365 20.62 -23.66 15.42
C GLU A 365 20.80 -25.16 15.15
N THR A 366 20.76 -25.58 13.88
CA THR A 366 20.89 -26.99 13.48
C THR A 366 22.23 -27.31 12.85
N ARG A 367 22.92 -26.30 12.32
CA ARG A 367 24.24 -26.43 11.70
C ARG A 367 25.00 -25.10 11.73
N PRO A 368 26.34 -25.08 11.65
CA PRO A 368 27.05 -23.83 11.48
C PRO A 368 26.79 -23.20 10.09
N TRP A 369 26.91 -21.87 10.01
CA TRP A 369 26.63 -21.11 8.78
C TRP A 369 27.54 -21.50 7.60
N ASN A 370 28.77 -21.92 7.90
CA ASN A 370 29.80 -22.28 6.90
C ASN A 370 29.66 -23.69 6.31
N GLN A 371 28.57 -24.39 6.62
CA GLN A 371 28.23 -25.70 6.03
C GLN A 371 26.85 -25.63 5.37
N PRO A 372 26.68 -24.85 4.28
CA PRO A 372 25.40 -24.69 3.61
C PRO A 372 24.80 -26.04 3.20
N GLN A 373 23.49 -26.18 3.37
CA GLN A 373 22.72 -27.35 2.96
C GLN A 373 21.51 -26.89 2.17
N LEU A 374 21.14 -27.66 1.14
CA LEU A 374 19.97 -27.35 0.34
C LEU A 374 18.70 -27.43 1.18
N THR A 375 18.46 -28.56 1.83
CA THR A 375 17.23 -28.80 2.60
C THR A 375 17.51 -28.83 4.09
N GLN A 376 16.68 -28.16 4.88
CA GLN A 376 16.91 -27.97 6.31
C GLN A 376 15.60 -27.95 7.07
N SER A 377 15.56 -28.68 8.18
CA SER A 377 14.37 -28.69 9.03
C SER A 377 14.66 -28.91 10.49
N LYS A 378 13.70 -28.52 11.32
CA LYS A 378 13.71 -28.76 12.77
C LYS A 378 12.30 -29.09 13.24
N ARG A 379 12.16 -30.03 14.16
CA ARG A 379 10.91 -30.21 14.88
C ARG A 379 10.74 -29.08 15.88
N ILE A 380 9.64 -28.35 15.77
CA ILE A 380 9.21 -27.33 16.74
C ILE A 380 8.10 -27.94 17.59
N ASN A 381 8.32 -28.00 18.89
CA ASN A 381 7.30 -28.41 19.86
C ASN A 381 6.57 -27.17 20.38
N PHE A 382 5.25 -27.22 20.41
CA PHE A 382 4.44 -26.18 21.03
C PHE A 382 4.67 -26.16 22.54
N LYS A 383 4.71 -24.97 23.12
CA LYS A 383 4.82 -24.80 24.59
C LYS A 383 3.61 -25.41 25.29
N THR A 384 2.44 -25.25 24.69
CA THR A 384 1.19 -25.89 25.12
C THR A 384 0.61 -26.65 23.92
N PRO A 385 0.40 -27.98 24.02
CA PRO A 385 -0.24 -28.71 22.94
C PRO A 385 -1.64 -28.14 22.61
N PHE A 386 -2.00 -28.16 21.33
CA PHE A 386 -3.35 -27.83 20.86
C PHE A 386 -4.29 -29.04 20.99
N ASN A 387 -5.60 -28.82 21.01
CA ASN A 387 -6.59 -29.91 21.06
C ASN A 387 -6.65 -30.74 19.76
N SER A 388 -6.21 -30.16 18.64
CA SER A 388 -6.11 -30.77 17.33
C SER A 388 -4.96 -30.09 16.55
N PRO A 389 -4.49 -30.66 15.42
CA PRO A 389 -3.46 -30.02 14.62
C PRO A 389 -3.81 -28.55 14.29
N PRO A 390 -2.99 -27.57 14.69
CA PRO A 390 -3.28 -26.16 14.45
C PRO A 390 -3.05 -25.77 12.99
N LYS A 391 -3.52 -24.58 12.61
CA LYS A 391 -3.02 -23.92 11.40
C LYS A 391 -1.66 -23.30 11.71
N VAL A 392 -0.67 -23.52 10.84
CA VAL A 392 0.68 -22.98 10.96
C VAL A 392 1.05 -22.19 9.72
N ILE A 393 1.61 -20.99 9.88
CA ILE A 393 2.22 -20.19 8.81
C ILE A 393 3.65 -19.82 9.16
N THR A 394 4.46 -19.52 8.13
CA THR A 394 5.89 -19.26 8.23
C THR A 394 6.29 -18.09 7.34
N TRP A 395 7.24 -17.28 7.81
CA TRP A 395 7.75 -16.10 7.10
C TRP A 395 9.27 -16.03 7.15
N LEU A 396 9.87 -15.47 6.10
CA LEU A 396 11.28 -15.11 6.10
C LEU A 396 11.53 -13.95 7.08
N GLN A 397 12.46 -14.17 7.99
CA GLN A 397 12.89 -13.21 8.99
C GLN A 397 14.35 -12.78 8.79
N ALA A 398 15.21 -13.69 8.31
CA ALA A 398 16.59 -13.39 7.95
C ALA A 398 17.07 -14.25 6.77
N LEU A 399 18.07 -13.76 6.04
CA LEU A 399 18.68 -14.44 4.89
C LEU A 399 20.19 -14.17 4.84
N ASP A 400 20.98 -15.18 4.48
CA ASP A 400 22.36 -15.07 3.99
C ASP A 400 22.55 -16.03 2.82
N MET A 401 22.63 -15.50 1.59
CA MET A 401 22.73 -16.30 0.35
C MET A 401 23.87 -15.84 -0.55
N ASP A 402 24.60 -16.78 -1.14
CA ASP A 402 25.76 -16.50 -1.98
C ASP A 402 25.42 -15.66 -3.22
N LYS A 403 26.24 -14.64 -3.51
CA LYS A 403 26.02 -13.75 -4.65
C LYS A 403 26.25 -14.38 -6.02
N ASN A 404 27.00 -15.48 -6.10
CA ASN A 404 27.38 -16.10 -7.37
C ASN A 404 26.43 -17.23 -7.77
N LYS A 405 25.31 -17.38 -7.05
CA LYS A 405 24.31 -18.44 -7.21
C LYS A 405 22.92 -17.84 -7.10
N ASN A 406 21.99 -18.36 -7.89
CA ASN A 406 20.60 -17.90 -7.84
C ASN A 406 20.03 -18.02 -6.42
N TRP A 407 19.22 -17.04 -6.03
CA TRP A 407 18.69 -16.93 -4.67
C TRP A 407 17.35 -17.64 -4.60
N ARG A 408 17.39 -18.89 -4.18
CA ARG A 408 16.23 -19.76 -4.07
C ARG A 408 16.02 -20.25 -2.66
N ILE A 409 14.89 -19.90 -2.07
CA ILE A 409 14.51 -20.34 -0.73
C ILE A 409 13.00 -20.42 -0.58
N LYS A 410 12.54 -21.43 0.17
CA LYS A 410 11.16 -21.59 0.60
C LYS A 410 11.11 -21.98 2.07
N VAL A 411 10.27 -21.29 2.85
CA VAL A 411 9.99 -21.65 4.25
C VAL A 411 8.55 -22.12 4.42
N TYR A 412 8.38 -23.27 5.07
CA TYR A 412 7.07 -23.91 5.19
C TYR A 412 7.02 -24.89 6.37
N PRO A 413 5.83 -25.10 6.95
CA PRO A 413 5.60 -26.15 7.95
C PRO A 413 5.15 -27.46 7.29
N THR A 414 5.47 -28.59 7.91
CA THR A 414 4.95 -29.94 7.60
C THR A 414 4.76 -30.72 8.90
N ASP A 415 4.24 -31.95 8.82
CA ASP A 415 4.06 -32.86 9.96
C ASP A 415 3.35 -32.20 11.16
N ILE A 416 2.34 -31.38 10.88
CA ILE A 416 1.63 -30.62 11.92
C ILE A 416 0.74 -31.57 12.71
N ASP A 417 0.96 -31.65 14.01
CA ASP A 417 0.08 -32.33 14.96
C ASP A 417 -0.20 -31.45 16.18
N ALA A 418 -0.94 -31.99 17.16
CA ALA A 418 -1.29 -31.28 18.38
C ALA A 418 -0.09 -30.81 19.20
N ASN A 419 1.07 -31.48 19.10
CA ASN A 419 2.24 -31.23 19.92
C ASN A 419 3.29 -30.37 19.22
N GLY A 420 3.29 -30.32 17.89
CA GLY A 420 4.28 -29.57 17.14
C GLY A 420 4.14 -29.65 15.64
N PHE A 421 5.18 -29.21 14.94
CA PHE A 421 5.32 -29.29 13.49
C PHE A 421 6.79 -29.32 13.10
N THR A 422 7.09 -29.77 11.89
CA THR A 422 8.42 -29.68 11.29
C THR A 422 8.52 -28.40 10.48
N ILE A 423 9.39 -27.47 10.89
CA ILE A 423 9.68 -26.23 10.15
C ILE A 423 10.78 -26.49 9.12
N HIS A 424 10.64 -25.94 7.92
CA HIS A 424 11.61 -26.08 6.82
C HIS A 424 12.13 -24.71 6.35
N ALA A 425 13.39 -24.70 5.91
CA ALA A 425 14.02 -23.62 5.16
C ALA A 425 14.87 -24.25 4.05
N ASP A 426 14.23 -24.50 2.91
CA ASP A 426 14.82 -25.25 1.82
C ASP A 426 15.23 -24.33 0.68
N SER A 427 16.40 -24.60 0.12
CA SER A 427 16.93 -24.08 -1.14
C SER A 427 17.13 -25.23 -2.12
N TRP A 428 17.34 -24.93 -3.40
CA TRP A 428 17.45 -25.96 -4.43
C TRP A 428 18.39 -25.56 -5.57
N ALA A 429 18.67 -26.53 -6.45
CA ALA A 429 19.61 -26.39 -7.56
C ALA A 429 21.01 -25.96 -7.07
N ASP A 430 21.55 -24.88 -7.63
CA ASP A 430 22.90 -24.39 -7.35
C ASP A 430 22.95 -23.38 -6.18
N SER A 431 21.81 -23.05 -5.58
CA SER A 431 21.73 -22.07 -4.49
C SER A 431 22.59 -22.46 -3.30
N VAL A 432 23.24 -21.47 -2.70
CA VAL A 432 24.02 -21.63 -1.49
C VAL A 432 23.40 -20.76 -0.40
N LEU A 433 22.68 -21.42 0.52
CA LEU A 433 22.04 -20.81 1.67
C LEU A 433 22.95 -20.93 2.91
N TYR A 434 23.63 -19.85 3.29
CA TYR A 434 24.47 -19.85 4.50
C TYR A 434 23.60 -19.85 5.76
N SER A 435 22.54 -19.04 5.79
CA SER A 435 21.53 -19.11 6.84
C SER A 435 20.17 -18.54 6.45
N ALA A 436 19.12 -18.99 7.13
CA ALA A 436 17.80 -18.40 7.08
C ALA A 436 17.19 -18.31 8.49
N GLY A 437 16.51 -17.21 8.77
CA GLY A 437 15.63 -17.05 9.93
C GLY A 437 14.19 -17.20 9.49
N VAL A 438 13.39 -17.95 10.26
CA VAL A 438 11.99 -18.26 9.97
C VAL A 438 11.12 -17.93 11.17
N THR A 439 10.24 -16.95 11.03
CA THR A 439 9.17 -16.71 12.00
C THR A 439 8.02 -17.67 11.73
N TRP A 440 7.40 -18.24 12.77
CA TRP A 440 6.21 -19.07 12.64
C TRP A 440 5.09 -18.64 13.58
N LEU A 441 3.84 -18.83 13.15
CA LEU A 441 2.63 -18.61 13.94
C LEU A 441 1.77 -19.87 13.89
N ALA A 442 1.23 -20.29 15.03
CA ALA A 442 0.32 -21.43 15.15
C ALA A 442 -0.94 -21.07 15.95
N TYR A 443 -2.12 -21.44 15.45
CA TYR A 443 -3.40 -21.15 16.12
C TYR A 443 -4.45 -22.26 15.86
N PRO A 444 -5.49 -22.40 16.71
CA PRO A 444 -6.49 -23.45 16.57
C PRO A 444 -7.23 -23.36 15.22
N PRO A 445 -7.49 -24.49 14.55
CA PRO A 445 -8.07 -24.47 13.21
C PRO A 445 -9.51 -23.92 13.17
N ASP A 446 -10.21 -23.99 14.30
CA ASP A 446 -11.59 -23.57 14.55
C ASP A 446 -11.70 -22.19 15.21
N GLN A 447 -10.58 -21.47 15.39
CA GLN A 447 -10.59 -20.12 15.94
C GLN A 447 -11.47 -19.19 15.12
N GLN A 448 -12.50 -18.61 15.75
CA GLN A 448 -13.41 -17.68 15.09
C GLN A 448 -12.74 -16.34 14.84
N GLY A 449 -13.16 -15.68 13.75
CA GLY A 449 -12.71 -14.33 13.41
C GLY A 449 -11.25 -14.25 12.96
N VAL A 450 -10.65 -15.37 12.57
CA VAL A 450 -9.29 -15.41 11.99
C VAL A 450 -9.21 -16.33 10.78
N THR A 451 -8.27 -16.05 9.88
CA THR A 451 -7.87 -16.99 8.84
C THR A 451 -6.43 -16.75 8.43
N SER A 452 -5.84 -17.71 7.73
CA SER A 452 -4.50 -17.61 7.14
C SER A 452 -4.45 -18.38 5.84
N GLY A 453 -3.55 -17.99 4.95
CA GLY A 453 -3.39 -18.63 3.66
C GLY A 453 -2.03 -18.31 3.04
N LYS A 454 -1.81 -18.87 1.86
CA LYS A 454 -0.61 -18.68 1.05
C LYS A 454 -1.01 -18.37 -0.39
N PHE A 455 -0.17 -17.63 -1.08
CA PHE A 455 -0.28 -17.34 -2.51
C PHE A 455 1.12 -17.10 -3.07
N GLY A 456 1.28 -17.26 -4.38
CA GLY A 456 2.54 -16.98 -5.06
C GLY A 456 2.40 -16.87 -6.56
N THR A 457 3.47 -16.45 -7.21
CA THR A 457 3.50 -16.27 -8.67
C THR A 457 3.29 -17.60 -9.41
N SER A 458 3.67 -18.72 -8.80
CA SER A 458 3.44 -20.06 -9.35
C SER A 458 1.95 -20.43 -9.46
N ASP A 459 1.06 -19.73 -8.78
CA ASP A 459 -0.39 -19.95 -8.87
C ASP A 459 -0.99 -19.36 -10.16
N ILE A 460 -0.31 -18.37 -10.76
CA ILE A 460 -0.83 -17.59 -11.91
C ILE A 460 0.02 -17.72 -13.17
N ARG A 461 1.29 -18.15 -13.05
CA ARG A 461 2.18 -18.32 -14.19
C ARG A 461 3.27 -19.37 -13.94
N PRO A 462 3.81 -19.99 -15.01
CA PRO A 462 4.98 -20.84 -14.88
C PRO A 462 6.25 -20.01 -14.55
N TRP A 463 7.24 -20.67 -13.96
CA TRP A 463 8.48 -20.03 -13.49
C TRP A 463 9.39 -19.55 -14.64
N ASP A 464 9.30 -20.18 -15.81
CA ASP A 464 10.11 -19.93 -17.00
C ASP A 464 9.65 -18.70 -17.82
N LYS A 465 8.58 -18.05 -17.37
CA LYS A 465 8.07 -16.78 -17.92
C LYS A 465 8.12 -15.70 -16.82
N PRO A 466 9.31 -15.25 -16.40
CA PRO A 466 9.43 -14.23 -15.38
C PRO A 466 8.72 -12.95 -15.79
N GLN A 467 8.01 -12.35 -14.84
CA GLN A 467 7.25 -11.12 -15.02
C GLN A 467 7.45 -10.25 -13.80
N HIS A 468 7.55 -8.93 -14.03
CA HIS A 468 7.67 -7.97 -12.95
C HIS A 468 6.40 -7.91 -12.10
N GLU A 469 5.25 -7.87 -12.76
CA GLU A 469 3.96 -7.67 -12.12
C GLU A 469 3.19 -8.98 -12.02
N ASN A 470 2.77 -9.30 -10.80
CA ASN A 470 2.08 -10.54 -10.49
C ASN A 470 1.01 -10.22 -9.45
N SER A 471 -0.24 -10.54 -9.77
CA SER A 471 -1.38 -10.25 -8.91
C SER A 471 -2.35 -11.42 -8.91
N GLY A 472 -3.15 -11.51 -7.86
CA GLY A 472 -4.27 -12.44 -7.83
C GLY A 472 -5.20 -12.19 -6.66
N VAL A 473 -6.34 -12.88 -6.69
CA VAL A 473 -7.31 -12.88 -5.60
C VAL A 473 -7.14 -14.14 -4.76
N PHE A 474 -7.03 -13.97 -3.44
CA PHE A 474 -7.23 -15.06 -2.49
C PHE A 474 -8.61 -14.92 -1.85
N ASN A 475 -9.49 -15.87 -2.12
CA ASN A 475 -10.83 -15.91 -1.54
C ASN A 475 -10.81 -16.60 -0.18
N PHE A 476 -11.40 -15.96 0.83
CA PHE A 476 -11.58 -16.59 2.13
C PHE A 476 -12.61 -17.72 2.04
N GLN A 477 -12.26 -18.89 2.59
CA GLN A 477 -13.21 -20.02 2.66
C GLN A 477 -14.48 -19.67 3.44
N GLN A 478 -14.36 -18.78 4.43
CA GLN A 478 -15.47 -18.26 5.21
C GLN A 478 -15.36 -16.72 5.22
N PRO A 479 -16.38 -16.01 4.70
CA PRO A 479 -16.39 -14.55 4.76
C PRO A 479 -16.41 -14.02 6.20
N PHE A 480 -15.73 -12.91 6.43
CA PHE A 480 -15.81 -12.17 7.67
C PHE A 480 -17.10 -11.33 7.74
N SER A 481 -17.49 -10.92 8.94
CA SER A 481 -18.61 -9.97 9.14
C SER A 481 -18.28 -8.54 8.72
N LYS A 482 -16.99 -8.19 8.66
CA LYS A 482 -16.43 -6.93 8.19
C LYS A 482 -15.05 -7.20 7.56
N ALA A 483 -14.51 -6.28 6.78
CA ALA A 483 -13.16 -6.42 6.25
C ALA A 483 -12.16 -6.68 7.40
N PRO A 484 -11.36 -7.76 7.35
CA PRO A 484 -10.41 -8.08 8.39
C PRO A 484 -9.18 -7.17 8.29
N LYS A 485 -8.43 -7.07 9.39
CA LYS A 485 -7.03 -6.68 9.34
C LYS A 485 -6.23 -7.83 8.75
N ILE A 486 -5.11 -7.51 8.10
CA ILE A 486 -4.21 -8.50 7.54
C ILE A 486 -2.76 -8.09 7.72
N ILE A 487 -1.92 -9.08 8.03
CA ILE A 487 -0.47 -9.02 7.88
C ILE A 487 -0.03 -10.13 6.95
N MET A 488 1.00 -9.88 6.16
CA MET A 488 1.55 -10.81 5.19
C MET A 488 3.06 -10.62 5.08
N ALA A 489 3.79 -11.70 4.86
CA ALA A 489 5.23 -11.65 4.64
C ALA A 489 5.68 -12.75 3.69
N ILE A 490 6.83 -12.51 3.06
CA ILE A 490 7.41 -13.37 2.04
C ILE A 490 7.80 -14.71 2.68
N ASP A 491 7.48 -15.80 2.00
CA ASP A 491 7.89 -17.15 2.39
C ASP A 491 8.67 -17.91 1.31
N THR A 492 8.70 -17.37 0.08
CA THR A 492 9.37 -17.99 -1.07
C THR A 492 10.04 -16.95 -1.96
N LEU A 493 11.28 -17.21 -2.38
CA LEU A 493 12.03 -16.45 -3.38
C LEU A 493 12.69 -17.42 -4.37
N ASP A 494 12.66 -17.10 -5.67
CA ASP A 494 13.48 -17.70 -6.73
C ASP A 494 13.90 -16.59 -7.70
N TYR A 495 15.13 -16.12 -7.55
CA TYR A 495 15.67 -14.97 -8.28
C TYR A 495 17.01 -15.28 -8.95
N ASP A 496 17.22 -14.65 -10.10
CA ASP A 496 18.51 -14.60 -10.77
C ASP A 496 19.52 -13.77 -9.98
N HIS A 497 20.74 -14.31 -9.80
CA HIS A 497 21.77 -13.66 -9.01
C HIS A 497 22.56 -12.58 -9.77
N SER A 498 22.47 -12.54 -11.10
CA SER A 498 23.23 -11.60 -11.92
C SER A 498 22.66 -10.18 -11.91
N LYS A 499 21.59 -9.98 -11.13
CA LYS A 499 20.76 -8.78 -11.02
C LYS A 499 20.44 -8.52 -9.56
N ASN A 500 20.18 -7.27 -9.18
CA ASN A 500 19.79 -7.00 -7.79
C ASN A 500 18.53 -7.79 -7.41
N LEU A 501 18.45 -8.20 -6.14
CA LEU A 501 17.24 -8.78 -5.58
C LEU A 501 16.25 -7.66 -5.30
N ARG A 502 15.15 -7.64 -6.06
CA ARG A 502 14.08 -6.65 -5.91
C ARG A 502 12.72 -7.32 -5.87
N VAL A 503 12.10 -7.29 -4.69
CA VAL A 503 10.80 -7.90 -4.44
C VAL A 503 9.98 -7.00 -3.53
N ARG A 504 8.69 -6.87 -3.83
CA ARG A 504 7.72 -6.19 -2.98
C ARG A 504 6.44 -7.00 -2.89
N LEU A 505 6.03 -7.28 -1.65
CA LEU A 505 4.73 -7.82 -1.31
C LEU A 505 3.79 -6.69 -0.91
N SER A 506 2.60 -6.68 -1.49
CA SER A 506 1.59 -5.66 -1.20
C SER A 506 0.16 -6.15 -1.44
N THR A 507 -0.82 -5.33 -1.03
CA THR A 507 -2.25 -5.54 -1.30
C THR A 507 -2.88 -4.23 -1.77
N SER A 508 -3.82 -4.31 -2.71
CA SER A 508 -4.62 -3.15 -3.12
C SER A 508 -6.08 -3.20 -2.66
N SER A 509 -6.56 -4.34 -2.15
CA SER A 509 -7.93 -4.50 -1.64
C SER A 509 -8.03 -5.62 -0.60
N VAL A 510 -8.74 -5.33 0.50
CA VAL A 510 -9.11 -6.28 1.55
C VAL A 510 -10.59 -6.13 1.81
N THR A 511 -11.37 -7.11 1.38
CA THR A 511 -12.81 -7.16 1.61
C THR A 511 -13.12 -8.18 2.71
N ASN A 512 -14.40 -8.33 3.04
CA ASN A 512 -14.81 -9.39 3.95
C ASN A 512 -14.76 -10.79 3.29
N THR A 513 -14.62 -10.88 1.97
CA THR A 513 -14.63 -12.15 1.21
C THR A 513 -13.26 -12.57 0.70
N GLY A 514 -12.29 -11.66 0.60
CA GLY A 514 -10.97 -12.01 0.14
C GLY A 514 -9.96 -10.88 0.20
N ILE A 515 -8.76 -11.20 -0.28
CA ILE A 515 -7.67 -10.25 -0.47
C ILE A 515 -7.19 -10.26 -1.90
N THR A 516 -6.73 -9.09 -2.27
CA THR A 516 -6.04 -8.82 -3.52
C THR A 516 -4.56 -8.69 -3.21
N TRP A 517 -3.74 -9.58 -3.74
CA TRP A 517 -2.30 -9.60 -3.46
C TRP A 517 -1.48 -9.20 -4.69
N HIS A 518 -0.31 -8.64 -4.44
CA HIS A 518 0.68 -8.31 -5.47
C HIS A 518 2.08 -8.74 -5.02
N LEU A 519 2.82 -9.36 -5.94
CA LEU A 519 4.23 -9.70 -5.82
C LEU A 519 4.98 -9.08 -7.00
N GLN A 520 5.75 -8.04 -6.72
CA GLN A 520 6.30 -7.17 -7.75
C GLN A 520 7.83 -7.18 -7.73
N SER A 521 8.46 -7.15 -8.90
CA SER A 521 9.88 -6.82 -9.08
C SER A 521 10.01 -5.66 -10.08
N TRP A 522 11.21 -5.13 -10.28
CA TRP A 522 11.42 -4.01 -11.20
C TRP A 522 12.83 -3.97 -11.77
N TRP A 523 13.00 -3.09 -12.77
CA TRP A 523 14.24 -2.90 -13.53
C TRP A 523 14.75 -4.18 -14.16
N ASP A 524 15.98 -4.56 -13.85
CA ASP A 524 16.66 -5.69 -14.45
C ASP A 524 16.52 -6.97 -13.63
N SER A 525 15.80 -6.93 -12.50
CA SER A 525 15.57 -8.12 -11.66
C SER A 525 14.77 -9.19 -12.39
N VAL A 526 15.20 -10.45 -12.24
CA VAL A 526 14.50 -11.60 -12.83
C VAL A 526 13.89 -12.44 -11.71
N MET A 527 12.58 -12.31 -11.53
CA MET A 527 11.78 -13.08 -10.57
C MET A 527 11.23 -14.35 -11.25
N TYR A 528 11.90 -15.49 -11.09
CA TYR A 528 11.37 -16.77 -11.54
C TYR A 528 10.13 -17.14 -10.74
N ALA A 529 10.21 -17.03 -9.40
CA ALA A 529 9.07 -17.19 -8.51
C ALA A 529 9.18 -16.34 -7.23
N ALA A 530 8.04 -16.00 -6.65
CA ALA A 530 7.93 -15.47 -5.31
C ALA A 530 6.63 -15.95 -4.65
N GLY A 531 6.60 -15.98 -3.32
CA GLY A 531 5.44 -16.43 -2.55
C GLY A 531 5.37 -15.76 -1.18
N ALA A 532 4.17 -15.70 -0.64
CA ALA A 532 3.90 -15.12 0.66
C ALA A 532 2.80 -15.89 1.39
N SER A 533 2.79 -15.71 2.72
CA SER A 533 1.70 -16.19 3.56
C SER A 533 1.15 -15.06 4.42
N PHE A 534 -0.13 -15.13 4.77
CA PHE A 534 -0.83 -14.09 5.49
C PHE A 534 -1.58 -14.59 6.72
N PHE A 535 -1.83 -13.70 7.66
CA PHE A 535 -2.72 -13.87 8.80
C PHE A 535 -3.71 -12.70 8.82
N ALA A 536 -5.01 -12.99 8.93
CA ALA A 536 -6.08 -12.01 8.92
C ALA A 536 -7.05 -12.21 10.10
N TRP A 537 -7.56 -11.12 10.68
CA TRP A 537 -8.43 -11.14 11.87
C TRP A 537 -9.38 -9.93 11.96
N THR A 538 -10.46 -10.06 12.75
CA THR A 538 -11.46 -8.98 12.99
C THR A 538 -11.52 -8.42 14.39
#